data_AF-C4WXD8-F1
#
_entry.id   AF-C4WXD8-F1
#
_cell.length_a   1.000
_cell.length_b   1.000
_cell.length_c   1.000
_cell.angle_alpha   90.00
_cell.angle_beta   90.00
_cell.angle_gamma   90.00
#
_symmetry.space_group_name_H-M   'P 1'
#
loop_
_entity.id
_entity.type
_entity.pdbx_description
1 polymer ?
#
loop_
_entity_poly.entity_id
_entity_poly.type
_entity_poly.pdbx_seq_one_letter_code
_entity_poly.pdbx_strand_id
1 'polypeptide(L)'
;MEYEIADLMNVLNGINWSITARVLKKSNVLPYQKERGTGKYFTAILIDKTTEIRAKAFGDDCDRLFSQLQENNVYNIKNGQIQLADKKYNKSKNDYEIIFNETTIIIQKFGVTDIPSHPQLKTIENVFSMDQNTLIDTIGVIIEIEQSKEIKKNNSNDTYKLRNIILADCTRSVTVTLWDIDATNFNANEGDIMSIMGGKIINYKNVNKISVTGSSEIIINPYWNETFDLQIWYKEFEKKKLLNLSQVSIGSQELNMFEISQINRNKTINERILQQNKIDDDLISKRLLELNDEEHKIKRERTDLNFKKQRLSIERESIKSHLEN
;
A
#
# COMPACT_ATOMS: atom_id res chain seq x y z
N MET A 1 -21.12 0.28 -13.89
CA MET A 1 -19.71 0.28 -14.34
C MET A 1 -18.83 0.17 -13.12
N GLU A 2 -17.72 -0.53 -13.24
CA GLU A 2 -16.74 -0.67 -12.15
C GLU A 2 -15.72 0.47 -12.23
N TYR A 3 -15.43 1.08 -11.09
CA TYR A 3 -14.55 2.24 -10.94
C TYR A 3 -13.49 1.95 -9.88
N GLU A 4 -12.38 2.66 -9.97
CA GLU A 4 -11.40 2.75 -8.89
C GLU A 4 -11.88 3.78 -7.85
N ILE A 5 -11.47 3.61 -6.60
CA ILE A 5 -11.86 4.49 -5.49
C ILE A 5 -11.34 5.92 -5.73
N ALA A 6 -10.18 6.08 -6.35
CA ALA A 6 -9.62 7.39 -6.70
C ALA A 6 -10.50 8.18 -7.69
N ASP A 7 -11.31 7.50 -8.49
CA ASP A 7 -12.21 8.12 -9.47
C ASP A 7 -13.60 8.42 -8.91
N LEU A 8 -13.89 8.05 -7.66
CA LEU A 8 -15.20 8.29 -7.06
C LEU A 8 -15.40 9.77 -6.75
N MET A 9 -16.38 10.35 -7.42
CA MET A 9 -16.77 11.76 -7.28
C MET A 9 -18.29 11.91 -7.35
N ASN A 10 -18.80 13.04 -6.87
CA ASN A 10 -20.24 13.30 -6.75
C ASN A 10 -21.02 13.26 -8.08
N VAL A 11 -20.39 13.45 -9.24
CA VAL A 11 -21.04 13.32 -10.56
C VAL A 11 -21.49 11.89 -10.86
N LEU A 12 -20.95 10.90 -10.15
CA LEU A 12 -21.40 9.52 -10.25
C LEU A 12 -22.72 9.27 -9.50
N ASN A 13 -23.21 10.22 -8.71
CA ASN A 13 -24.53 10.13 -8.09
C ASN A 13 -25.62 10.08 -9.17
N GLY A 14 -26.51 9.09 -9.08
CA GLY A 14 -27.56 8.85 -10.09
C GLY A 14 -27.13 7.97 -11.27
N ILE A 15 -25.87 7.50 -11.28
CA ILE A 15 -25.36 6.52 -12.24
C ILE A 15 -25.07 5.21 -11.49
N ASN A 16 -25.24 4.07 -12.17
CA ASN A 16 -24.86 2.77 -11.62
C ASN A 16 -23.33 2.62 -11.57
N TRP A 17 -22.76 2.86 -10.39
CA TRP A 17 -21.34 2.66 -10.07
C TRP A 17 -21.14 1.46 -9.15
N SER A 18 -19.96 0.86 -9.25
CA SER A 18 -19.49 -0.16 -8.33
C SER A 18 -17.98 -0.06 -8.13
N ILE A 19 -17.50 -0.49 -6.97
CA ILE A 19 -16.08 -0.66 -6.66
C ILE A 19 -15.85 -2.06 -6.12
N THR A 20 -14.63 -2.58 -6.28
CA THR A 20 -14.18 -3.77 -5.56
C THR A 20 -13.12 -3.35 -4.55
N ALA A 21 -13.42 -3.51 -3.26
CA ALA A 21 -12.63 -2.96 -2.17
C ALA A 21 -12.55 -3.90 -0.96
N ARG A 22 -11.43 -3.86 -0.25
CA ARG A 22 -11.24 -4.52 1.04
C ARG A 22 -11.71 -3.61 2.18
N VAL A 23 -12.35 -4.17 3.19
CA VAL A 23 -12.64 -3.45 4.44
C VAL A 23 -11.38 -3.47 5.30
N LEU A 24 -10.67 -2.35 5.41
CA LEU A 24 -9.50 -2.22 6.30
C LEU A 24 -9.91 -2.14 7.76
N LYS A 25 -10.96 -1.37 8.04
CA LYS A 25 -11.41 -1.09 9.40
C LYS A 25 -12.90 -0.89 9.42
N LYS A 26 -13.56 -1.35 10.47
CA LYS A 26 -14.99 -1.15 10.73
C LYS A 26 -15.17 -0.70 12.17
N SER A 27 -15.88 0.40 12.39
CA SER A 27 -16.25 0.81 13.74
C SER A 27 -17.31 -0.13 14.31
N ASN A 28 -17.44 -0.16 15.63
CA ASN A 28 -18.67 -0.63 16.25
C ASN A 28 -19.87 0.23 15.81
N VAL A 29 -21.08 -0.24 16.08
CA VAL A 29 -22.29 0.57 15.95
C VAL A 29 -22.24 1.67 17.00
N LEU A 30 -22.24 2.92 16.54
CA LEU A 30 -22.17 4.12 17.35
C LEU A 30 -23.51 4.84 17.35
N PRO A 31 -23.95 5.41 18.48
CA PRO A 31 -25.09 6.29 18.50
C PRO A 31 -24.75 7.64 17.85
N TYR A 32 -25.73 8.30 17.25
CA TYR A 32 -25.65 9.71 16.88
C TYR A 32 -26.89 10.47 17.35
N GLN A 33 -26.73 11.77 17.57
CA GLN A 33 -27.81 12.70 17.87
C GLN A 33 -27.70 13.88 16.93
N LYS A 34 -28.79 14.21 16.25
CA LYS A 34 -28.97 15.42 15.44
C LYS A 34 -30.20 16.16 15.97
N GLU A 35 -30.35 17.42 15.57
CA GLU A 35 -31.53 18.23 15.91
C GLU A 35 -32.86 17.56 15.52
N ARG A 36 -32.83 16.73 14.47
CA ARG A 36 -33.99 16.00 13.93
C ARG A 36 -34.23 14.63 14.58
N GLY A 37 -33.40 14.19 15.53
CA GLY A 37 -33.56 12.93 16.23
C GLY A 37 -32.26 12.19 16.56
N THR A 38 -32.40 11.09 17.29
CA THR A 38 -31.31 10.15 17.60
C THR A 38 -31.32 8.97 16.62
N GLY A 39 -30.16 8.33 16.45
CA GLY A 39 -30.05 7.14 15.64
C GLY A 39 -28.74 6.41 15.88
N LYS A 40 -28.40 5.48 14.99
CA LYS A 40 -27.18 4.70 15.03
C LYS A 40 -26.51 4.66 13.67
N TYR A 41 -25.21 4.45 13.67
CA TYR A 41 -24.43 4.32 12.45
C TYR A 41 -23.19 3.47 12.70
N PHE A 42 -22.61 2.93 11.64
CA PHE A 42 -21.23 2.46 11.67
C PHE A 42 -20.47 3.07 10.51
N THR A 43 -19.15 3.05 10.61
CA THR A 43 -18.27 3.51 9.53
C THR A 43 -17.26 2.44 9.18
N ALA A 44 -16.89 2.37 7.91
CA ALA A 44 -15.86 1.48 7.40
C ALA A 44 -14.82 2.30 6.62
N ILE A 45 -13.57 1.86 6.66
CA ILE A 45 -12.52 2.29 5.74
C ILE A 45 -12.39 1.20 4.69
N LEU A 46 -12.65 1.57 3.44
CA LEU A 46 -12.55 0.71 2.27
C LEU A 46 -11.27 1.07 1.52
N ILE A 47 -10.60 0.07 0.95
CA ILE A 47 -9.39 0.28 0.14
C ILE A 47 -9.43 -0.54 -1.14
N ASP A 48 -8.89 0.02 -2.21
CA ASP A 48 -8.55 -0.67 -3.44
C ASP A 48 -7.08 -0.42 -3.79
N LYS A 49 -6.68 -0.71 -5.02
CA LYS A 49 -5.29 -0.48 -5.49
C LYS A 49 -4.91 1.00 -5.54
N THR A 50 -5.89 1.89 -5.58
CA THR A 50 -5.68 3.31 -5.83
C THR A 50 -5.66 4.13 -4.58
N THR A 51 -6.63 4.00 -3.68
CA THR A 51 -6.71 4.79 -2.44
C THR A 51 -7.72 4.21 -1.46
N GLU A 52 -7.79 4.79 -0.27
CA GLU A 52 -8.83 4.49 0.71
C GLU A 52 -10.03 5.44 0.56
N ILE A 53 -11.21 5.00 1.00
CA ILE A 53 -12.39 5.85 1.15
C ILE A 53 -13.16 5.43 2.39
N ARG A 54 -13.71 6.41 3.11
CA ARG A 54 -14.61 6.12 4.22
C ARG A 54 -16.03 5.88 3.71
N ALA A 55 -16.68 4.86 4.24
CA ALA A 55 -18.10 4.62 4.08
C ALA A 55 -18.86 4.74 5.41
N LYS A 56 -20.13 5.16 5.37
CA LYS A 56 -21.02 5.28 6.53
C LYS A 56 -22.38 4.64 6.21
N ALA A 57 -22.94 3.90 7.16
CA ALA A 57 -24.33 3.42 7.11
C ALA A 57 -25.09 3.96 8.31
N PHE A 58 -26.29 4.50 8.11
CA PHE A 58 -27.14 5.05 9.17
C PHE A 58 -28.41 4.22 9.32
N GLY A 59 -29.03 4.24 10.51
CA GLY A 59 -30.38 3.71 10.74
C GLY A 59 -30.55 2.27 10.27
N ASP A 60 -31.49 2.02 9.37
CA ASP A 60 -31.81 0.68 8.87
C ASP A 60 -30.68 0.08 8.02
N ASP A 61 -29.92 0.91 7.28
CA ASP A 61 -28.75 0.45 6.53
C ASP A 61 -27.60 0.03 7.45
N CYS A 62 -27.51 0.63 8.64
CA CYS A 62 -26.60 0.17 9.68
C CYS A 62 -26.92 -1.28 10.05
N ASP A 63 -28.19 -1.58 10.37
CA ASP A 63 -28.60 -2.94 10.75
C ASP A 63 -28.42 -3.95 9.63
N ARG A 64 -28.80 -3.56 8.41
CA ARG A 64 -28.74 -4.42 7.23
C ARG A 64 -27.32 -4.79 6.84
N LEU A 65 -26.37 -3.85 6.89
CA LEU A 65 -25.04 -4.01 6.32
C LEU A 65 -23.97 -4.35 7.38
N PHE A 66 -24.21 -4.11 8.67
CA PHE A 66 -23.18 -4.24 9.70
C PHE A 66 -22.64 -5.67 9.81
N SER A 67 -23.49 -6.69 9.70
CA SER A 67 -23.07 -8.10 9.76
C SER A 67 -22.43 -8.60 8.46
N GLN A 68 -22.78 -7.98 7.32
CA GLN A 68 -22.27 -8.36 6.00
C GLN A 68 -20.84 -7.87 5.79
N LEU A 69 -20.52 -6.64 6.21
CA LEU A 69 -19.17 -6.10 6.10
C LEU A 69 -18.31 -6.58 7.26
N GLN A 70 -17.32 -7.39 6.96
CA GLN A 70 -16.29 -7.86 7.89
C GLN A 70 -14.93 -7.33 7.47
N GLU A 71 -14.09 -6.95 8.45
CA GLU A 71 -12.72 -6.51 8.22
C GLU A 71 -11.89 -7.57 7.48
N ASN A 72 -10.90 -7.12 6.72
CA ASN A 72 -9.99 -7.90 5.87
C ASN A 72 -10.60 -8.64 4.68
N ASN A 73 -11.93 -8.72 4.60
CA ASN A 73 -12.63 -9.30 3.45
C ASN A 73 -12.78 -8.27 2.31
N VAL A 74 -12.86 -8.79 1.08
CA VAL A 74 -13.06 -8.02 -0.16
C VAL A 74 -14.51 -8.09 -0.58
N TYR A 75 -15.08 -6.96 -1.00
CA TYR A 75 -16.45 -6.85 -1.45
C TYR A 75 -16.53 -6.06 -2.75
N ASN A 76 -17.41 -6.48 -3.65
CA ASN A 76 -17.92 -5.62 -4.69
C ASN A 76 -19.11 -4.84 -4.13
N ILE A 77 -18.96 -3.53 -4.01
CA ILE A 77 -19.94 -2.60 -3.45
C ILE A 77 -20.52 -1.81 -4.60
N LYS A 78 -21.85 -1.78 -4.69
CA LYS A 78 -22.60 -1.08 -5.74
C LYS A 78 -23.53 -0.05 -5.14
N ASN A 79 -23.64 1.08 -5.81
CA ASN A 79 -24.49 2.21 -5.42
C ASN A 79 -24.17 2.77 -4.03
N GLY A 80 -24.92 3.81 -3.65
CA GLY A 80 -24.67 4.66 -2.51
C GLY A 80 -24.51 6.10 -2.95
N GLN A 81 -24.53 7.02 -1.99
CA GLN A 81 -24.34 8.44 -2.23
C GLN A 81 -22.87 8.80 -1.99
N ILE A 82 -22.22 9.38 -3.00
CA ILE A 82 -20.86 9.92 -2.90
C ILE A 82 -20.97 11.40 -2.56
N GLN A 83 -20.43 11.82 -1.42
CA GLN A 83 -20.44 13.21 -0.97
C GLN A 83 -19.05 13.65 -0.52
N LEU A 84 -18.85 14.96 -0.35
CA LEU A 84 -17.60 15.47 0.20
C LEU A 84 -17.38 14.96 1.63
N ALA A 85 -16.16 14.52 1.91
CA ALA A 85 -15.73 14.07 3.21
C ALA A 85 -15.79 15.20 4.23
N ASP A 86 -16.51 14.99 5.33
CA ASP A 86 -16.46 15.91 6.46
C ASP A 86 -15.14 15.74 7.21
N LYS A 87 -14.13 16.53 6.84
CA LYS A 87 -12.76 16.46 7.40
C LYS A 87 -12.69 16.75 8.91
N LYS A 88 -13.76 17.26 9.53
CA LYS A 88 -13.86 17.34 11.00
C LYS A 88 -13.94 15.96 11.65
N TYR A 89 -14.56 14.99 10.97
CA TYR A 89 -14.77 13.64 11.48
C TYR A 89 -14.11 12.54 10.64
N ASN A 90 -13.72 12.84 9.41
CA ASN A 90 -13.10 11.92 8.46
C ASN A 90 -11.63 12.31 8.25
N LYS A 91 -10.73 11.50 8.78
CA LYS A 91 -9.28 11.68 8.64
C LYS A 91 -8.67 10.97 7.42
N SER A 92 -9.49 10.27 6.62
CA SER A 92 -8.99 9.60 5.41
C SER A 92 -8.47 10.60 4.40
N LYS A 93 -7.51 10.15 3.58
CA LYS A 93 -6.87 11.01 2.56
C LYS A 93 -7.85 11.44 1.46
N ASN A 94 -8.92 10.70 1.24
CA ASN A 94 -9.90 10.97 0.18
C ASN A 94 -10.83 12.15 0.52
N ASP A 95 -11.09 12.98 -0.48
CA ASP A 95 -11.95 14.17 -0.37
C ASP A 95 -13.44 13.83 -0.46
N TYR A 96 -13.76 12.58 -0.80
CA TYR A 96 -15.10 12.04 -0.81
C TYR A 96 -15.29 10.95 0.24
N GLU A 97 -16.55 10.71 0.59
CA GLU A 97 -17.00 9.59 1.40
C GLU A 97 -18.28 9.00 0.81
N ILE A 98 -18.48 7.71 1.07
CA ILE A 98 -19.67 6.98 0.63
C ILE A 98 -20.68 6.94 1.78
N ILE A 99 -21.92 7.31 1.51
CA ILE A 99 -23.05 7.08 2.39
C ILE A 99 -23.87 5.93 1.80
N PHE A 100 -23.87 4.80 2.50
CA PHE A 100 -24.73 3.68 2.13
C PHE A 100 -26.18 4.08 2.35
N ASN A 101 -27.01 3.61 1.42
CA ASN A 101 -28.44 3.83 1.36
C ASN A 101 -29.16 2.52 1.00
N GLU A 102 -30.48 2.58 0.89
CA GLU A 102 -31.34 1.43 0.61
C GLU A 102 -31.00 0.71 -0.71
N THR A 103 -30.39 1.41 -1.68
CA THR A 103 -29.99 0.86 -2.98
C THR A 103 -28.62 0.19 -2.98
N THR A 104 -27.88 0.30 -1.86
CA THR A 104 -26.51 -0.23 -1.75
C THR A 104 -26.53 -1.74 -1.69
N ILE A 105 -25.76 -2.37 -2.59
CA ILE A 105 -25.59 -3.82 -2.69
C ILE A 105 -24.13 -4.16 -2.38
N ILE A 106 -23.91 -5.12 -1.50
CA ILE A 106 -22.56 -5.58 -1.12
C ILE A 106 -22.48 -7.08 -1.40
N ILE A 107 -21.50 -7.48 -2.21
CA ILE A 107 -21.28 -8.87 -2.60
C ILE A 107 -19.84 -9.24 -2.24
N GLN A 108 -19.66 -10.18 -1.30
CA GLN A 108 -18.34 -10.65 -0.92
C GLN A 108 -17.65 -11.33 -2.11
N LYS A 109 -16.36 -11.04 -2.28
CA LYS A 109 -15.48 -11.63 -3.29
C LYS A 109 -14.40 -12.47 -2.59
N PHE A 110 -14.13 -13.64 -3.17
CA PHE A 110 -13.10 -14.57 -2.69
C PHE A 110 -11.98 -14.67 -3.73
N GLY A 111 -10.76 -14.97 -3.27
CA GLY A 111 -9.59 -15.18 -4.15
C GLY A 111 -8.99 -13.90 -4.75
N VAL A 112 -9.39 -12.72 -4.29
CA VAL A 112 -8.81 -11.44 -4.73
C VAL A 112 -7.55 -11.17 -3.90
N THR A 113 -6.38 -11.22 -4.54
CA THR A 113 -5.07 -11.11 -3.87
C THR A 113 -4.36 -9.79 -4.12
N ASP A 114 -4.86 -9.00 -5.08
CA ASP A 114 -4.23 -7.79 -5.61
C ASP A 114 -4.76 -6.50 -4.98
N ILE A 115 -5.66 -6.59 -3.99
CA ILE A 115 -6.13 -5.45 -3.20
C ILE A 115 -5.36 -5.39 -1.87
N PRO A 116 -4.74 -4.24 -1.52
CA PRO A 116 -3.95 -4.09 -0.30
C PRO A 116 -4.71 -4.44 0.98
N SER A 117 -4.00 -5.00 1.97
CA SER A 117 -4.50 -5.24 3.34
C SER A 117 -4.23 -4.09 4.31
N HIS A 118 -3.58 -3.03 3.85
CA HIS A 118 -3.21 -1.87 4.65
C HIS A 118 -3.30 -0.59 3.80
N PRO A 119 -3.43 0.61 4.41
CA PRO A 119 -3.31 1.88 3.69
C PRO A 119 -1.97 1.95 2.97
N GLN A 120 -1.92 2.56 1.78
CA GLN A 120 -0.78 2.66 0.86
C GLN A 120 0.61 2.74 1.53
N LEU A 121 1.19 1.60 1.90
CA LEU A 121 2.53 1.56 2.47
C LEU A 121 3.48 1.94 1.36
N LYS A 122 4.32 2.92 1.65
CA LYS A 122 5.41 3.33 0.79
C LYS A 122 6.65 2.57 1.21
N THR A 123 7.51 2.29 0.24
CA THR A 123 8.84 1.73 0.53
C THR A 123 9.67 2.75 1.31
N ILE A 124 10.68 2.29 2.02
CA ILE A 124 11.58 3.16 2.77
C ILE A 124 12.35 4.09 1.83
N GLU A 125 12.65 3.69 0.59
CA GLU A 125 13.25 4.59 -0.41
C GLU A 125 12.37 5.81 -0.71
N ASN A 126 11.04 5.68 -0.65
CA ASN A 126 10.14 6.81 -0.89
C ASN A 126 10.35 7.96 0.12
N VAL A 127 10.80 7.66 1.35
CA VAL A 127 11.14 8.67 2.38
C VAL A 127 12.18 9.67 1.89
N PHE A 128 13.08 9.23 1.01
CA PHE A 128 14.18 10.07 0.48
C PHE A 128 13.76 10.88 -0.75
N SER A 129 12.69 10.48 -1.41
CA SER A 129 12.15 11.17 -2.60
C SER A 129 11.04 12.19 -2.28
N MET A 130 10.41 12.08 -1.11
CA MET A 130 9.26 12.89 -0.73
C MET A 130 9.66 14.17 0.03
N ASP A 131 8.79 15.18 -0.04
CA ASP A 131 9.01 16.46 0.63
C ASP A 131 9.04 16.34 2.16
N GLN A 132 9.81 17.23 2.79
CA GLN A 132 9.82 17.36 4.24
C GLN A 132 8.43 17.76 4.77
N ASN A 133 8.14 17.34 5.99
CA ASN A 133 6.85 17.50 6.68
C ASN A 133 5.67 16.73 6.08
N THR A 134 5.89 15.90 5.05
CA THR A 134 4.87 14.97 4.57
C THR A 134 4.69 13.80 5.54
N LEU A 135 3.47 13.25 5.56
CA LEU A 135 3.16 12.03 6.30
C LEU A 135 3.34 10.81 5.40
N ILE A 136 3.93 9.77 5.95
CA ILE A 136 4.21 8.51 5.27
C ILE A 136 3.73 7.33 6.12
N ASP A 137 3.12 6.37 5.44
CA ASP A 137 2.80 5.06 5.98
C ASP A 137 3.87 4.10 5.43
N THR A 138 4.61 3.40 6.30
CA THR A 138 5.71 2.52 5.89
C THR A 138 5.82 1.31 6.83
N ILE A 139 6.46 0.25 6.34
CA ILE A 139 6.76 -0.95 7.13
C ILE A 139 8.19 -1.39 6.87
N GLY A 140 8.80 -2.03 7.85
CA GLY A 140 10.10 -2.65 7.68
C GLY A 140 10.45 -3.54 8.86
N VAL A 141 11.65 -4.09 8.80
CA VAL A 141 12.26 -4.89 9.87
C VAL A 141 13.16 -4.01 10.71
N ILE A 142 13.06 -4.15 12.04
CA ILE A 142 13.91 -3.45 12.98
C ILE A 142 15.32 -4.03 12.88
N ILE A 143 16.28 -3.22 12.43
CA ILE A 143 17.69 -3.60 12.30
C ILE A 143 18.48 -3.29 13.56
N GLU A 144 18.13 -2.19 14.24
CA GLU A 144 18.84 -1.72 15.43
C GLU A 144 17.90 -0.87 16.29
N ILE A 145 17.99 -1.05 17.61
CA ILE A 145 17.27 -0.23 18.59
C ILE A 145 18.32 0.51 19.43
N GLU A 146 18.42 1.83 19.26
CA GLU A 146 19.34 2.62 20.08
C GLU A 146 18.83 2.75 21.52
N GLN A 147 19.75 2.97 22.47
CA GLN A 147 19.38 3.38 23.83
C GLN A 147 18.66 4.73 23.84
N SER A 148 17.64 4.86 24.69
CA SER A 148 16.94 6.13 24.89
C SER A 148 17.86 7.19 25.51
N LYS A 149 17.79 8.42 25.01
CA LYS A 149 18.61 9.56 25.43
C LYS A 149 17.69 10.72 25.83
N GLU A 150 18.10 11.54 26.79
CA GLU A 150 17.40 12.79 27.10
C GLU A 150 17.98 13.95 26.29
N ILE A 151 17.10 14.78 25.74
CA ILE A 151 17.43 15.95 24.94
C ILE A 151 16.77 17.16 25.56
N LYS A 152 17.54 18.23 25.81
CA LYS A 152 16.99 19.50 26.30
C LYS A 152 16.12 20.15 25.23
N LYS A 153 14.95 20.64 25.63
CA LYS A 153 14.09 21.44 24.78
C LYS A 153 14.70 22.83 24.58
N ASN A 154 14.62 23.36 23.36
CA ASN A 154 15.08 24.71 23.09
C ASN A 154 14.25 25.70 23.93
N ASN A 155 14.96 26.55 24.70
CA ASN A 155 14.39 27.63 25.52
C ASN A 155 13.58 27.20 26.77
N SER A 156 13.79 25.99 27.29
CA SER A 156 13.26 25.59 28.61
C SER A 156 14.23 24.67 29.35
N ASN A 157 14.06 24.54 30.67
CA ASN A 157 14.75 23.50 31.45
C ASN A 157 14.16 22.10 31.24
N ASP A 158 13.04 21.98 30.53
CA ASP A 158 12.40 20.70 30.23
C ASP A 158 13.22 19.87 29.24
N THR A 159 13.16 18.55 29.39
CA THR A 159 13.79 17.56 28.50
C THR A 159 12.73 16.70 27.81
N TYR A 160 13.09 16.20 26.63
CA TYR A 160 12.37 15.15 25.92
C TYR A 160 13.18 13.86 25.96
N LYS A 161 12.52 12.71 26.03
CA LYS A 161 13.17 11.43 25.77
C LYS A 161 13.13 11.13 24.28
N LEU A 162 14.25 10.71 23.72
CA LEU A 162 14.39 10.31 22.33
C LEU A 162 14.91 8.88 22.27
N ARG A 163 14.33 8.06 21.40
CA ARG A 163 14.89 6.75 21.02
C ARG A 163 14.88 6.63 19.50
N ASN A 164 16.03 6.31 18.92
CA ASN A 164 16.13 6.04 17.48
C ASN A 164 16.03 4.54 17.24
N ILE A 165 15.36 4.18 16.16
CA ILE A 165 15.25 2.81 15.65
C ILE A 165 15.69 2.85 14.19
N ILE A 166 16.53 1.92 13.78
CA ILE A 166 16.87 1.74 12.37
C ILE A 166 15.89 0.74 11.78
N LEU A 167 15.02 1.21 10.90
CA LEU A 167 14.04 0.40 10.19
C LEU A 167 14.53 0.17 8.76
N ALA A 168 14.40 -1.05 8.23
CA ALA A 168 14.82 -1.35 6.87
C ALA A 168 13.84 -2.26 6.12
N ASP A 169 13.80 -2.11 4.81
CA ASP A 169 13.11 -2.99 3.87
C ASP A 169 14.08 -3.40 2.75
N CYS A 170 13.57 -4.08 1.72
CA CYS A 170 14.40 -4.50 0.58
C CYS A 170 14.99 -3.34 -0.25
N THR A 171 14.50 -2.12 -0.05
CA THR A 171 14.93 -0.93 -0.80
C THR A 171 16.01 -0.16 -0.06
N ARG A 172 15.82 0.11 1.25
CA ARG A 172 16.75 0.94 2.05
C ARG A 172 16.47 0.84 3.55
N SER A 173 17.34 1.46 4.35
CA SER A 173 17.13 1.73 5.77
C SER A 173 16.88 3.22 6.06
N VAL A 174 16.13 3.49 7.11
CA VAL A 174 15.84 4.83 7.61
C VAL A 174 15.86 4.87 9.13
N THR A 175 16.29 5.99 9.69
CA THR A 175 16.15 6.24 11.13
C THR A 175 14.73 6.70 11.44
N VAL A 176 14.09 5.99 12.35
CA VAL A 176 12.80 6.34 12.96
C VAL A 176 13.08 6.90 14.34
N THR A 177 12.56 8.09 14.64
CA THR A 177 12.74 8.76 15.92
C THR A 177 11.44 8.73 16.72
N LEU A 178 11.49 8.08 17.88
CA LEU A 178 10.43 8.06 18.89
C LEU A 178 10.68 9.13 19.95
N TRP A 179 9.59 9.64 20.53
CA TRP A 179 9.63 10.69 21.55
C TRP A 179 8.88 10.27 22.82
N ASP A 180 9.35 10.75 23.96
CA ASP A 180 8.71 10.68 25.28
C ASP A 180 8.15 9.30 25.64
N ILE A 181 6.82 9.14 25.63
CA ILE A 181 6.15 7.91 26.03
C ILE A 181 6.44 6.78 25.05
N ASP A 182 6.47 7.07 23.74
CA ASP A 182 6.82 6.09 22.71
C ASP A 182 8.28 5.69 22.86
N ALA A 183 9.18 6.64 23.10
CA ALA A 183 10.59 6.35 23.34
C ALA A 183 10.83 5.53 24.62
N THR A 184 10.02 5.72 25.65
CA THR A 184 10.17 5.03 26.95
C THR A 184 9.58 3.63 26.91
N ASN A 185 8.38 3.49 26.34
CA ASN A 185 7.60 2.27 26.37
C ASN A 185 7.82 1.37 25.14
N PHE A 186 8.66 1.79 24.18
CA PHE A 186 8.96 0.97 23.02
C PHE A 186 9.50 -0.39 23.45
N ASN A 187 8.78 -1.44 23.07
CA ASN A 187 9.04 -2.83 23.43
C ASN A 187 8.93 -3.71 22.18
N ALA A 188 10.06 -3.95 21.54
CA ALA A 188 10.26 -4.83 20.39
C ALA A 188 11.72 -5.27 20.36
N ASN A 189 12.05 -6.23 19.50
CA ASN A 189 13.40 -6.75 19.32
C ASN A 189 13.91 -6.45 17.90
N GLU A 190 15.23 -6.52 17.72
CA GLU A 190 15.80 -6.61 16.37
C GLU A 190 15.24 -7.85 15.66
N GLY A 191 14.92 -7.69 14.38
CA GLY A 191 14.23 -8.70 13.57
C GLY A 191 12.69 -8.64 13.64
N ASP A 192 12.10 -7.95 14.61
CA ASP A 192 10.64 -7.72 14.61
C ASP A 192 10.25 -6.79 13.45
N ILE A 193 9.02 -6.98 12.95
CA ILE A 193 8.44 -6.11 11.93
C ILE A 193 7.73 -4.95 12.61
N MET A 194 7.98 -3.74 12.13
CA MET A 194 7.34 -2.53 12.61
C MET A 194 6.70 -1.78 11.45
N SER A 195 5.40 -1.52 11.55
CA SER A 195 4.71 -0.57 10.68
C SER A 195 4.55 0.79 11.39
N ILE A 196 4.68 1.87 10.62
CA ILE A 196 4.46 3.24 11.06
C ILE A 196 3.40 3.83 10.15
N MET A 197 2.25 4.17 10.71
CA MET A 197 1.21 4.91 10.02
C MET A 197 1.29 6.38 10.42
N GLY A 198 1.23 7.29 9.45
CA GLY A 198 1.30 8.72 9.67
C GLY A 198 2.63 9.19 10.26
N GLY A 199 3.75 8.55 9.92
CA GLY A 199 5.08 9.00 10.31
C GLY A 199 5.44 10.29 9.56
N LYS A 200 6.08 11.26 10.23
CA LYS A 200 6.41 12.55 9.61
C LYS A 200 7.83 12.53 9.05
N ILE A 201 7.99 12.82 7.77
CA ILE A 201 9.32 12.99 7.16
C ILE A 201 9.95 14.27 7.70
N ILE A 202 11.12 14.16 8.30
CA ILE A 202 11.91 15.28 8.79
C ILE A 202 13.33 15.20 8.24
N ASN A 203 13.98 16.35 8.10
CA ASN A 203 15.41 16.40 7.84
C ASN A 203 16.12 16.88 9.10
N TYR A 204 17.06 16.09 9.60
CA TYR A 204 17.88 16.46 10.73
C TYR A 204 19.35 16.21 10.40
N LYS A 205 20.16 17.28 10.46
CA LYS A 205 21.58 17.25 10.07
C LYS A 205 21.80 16.69 8.65
N ASN A 206 20.99 17.16 7.68
CA ASN A 206 21.04 16.75 6.28
C ASN A 206 20.70 15.28 6.01
N VAL A 207 20.10 14.58 6.98
CA VAL A 207 19.64 13.20 6.82
C VAL A 207 18.12 13.16 6.98
N ASN A 208 17.44 12.56 6.01
CA ASN A 208 15.99 12.32 6.10
C ASN A 208 15.73 11.20 7.12
N LYS A 209 14.76 11.44 7.99
CA LYS A 209 14.31 10.54 9.05
C LYS A 209 12.79 10.53 9.10
N ILE A 210 12.23 9.53 9.77
CA ILE A 210 10.81 9.50 10.12
C ILE A 210 10.70 9.88 11.59
N SER A 211 10.00 10.97 11.90
CA SER A 211 9.61 11.29 13.27
C SER A 211 8.23 10.73 13.54
N VAL A 212 8.12 9.95 14.62
CA VAL A 212 6.82 9.56 15.17
C VAL A 212 6.24 10.77 15.90
N THR A 213 4.95 11.01 15.72
CA THR A 213 4.23 12.15 16.29
C THR A 213 2.99 11.64 17.03
N GLY A 214 2.30 12.48 17.79
CA GLY A 214 1.07 12.06 18.49
C GLY A 214 -0.08 11.62 17.58
N SER A 215 0.01 11.84 16.27
CA SER A 215 -0.94 11.32 15.27
C SER A 215 -0.46 10.05 14.57
N SER A 216 0.75 9.60 14.85
CA SER A 216 1.33 8.40 14.25
C SER A 216 0.88 7.15 15.02
N GLU A 217 0.73 6.03 14.32
CA GLU A 217 0.39 4.73 14.92
C GLU A 217 1.52 3.74 14.62
N ILE A 218 2.04 3.07 15.65
CA ILE A 218 3.04 2.02 15.52
C ILE A 218 2.37 0.68 15.82
N ILE A 219 2.59 -0.30 14.94
CA ILE A 219 2.16 -1.68 15.16
C ILE A 219 3.39 -2.58 15.02
N ILE A 220 3.62 -3.41 16.04
CA ILE A 220 4.69 -4.41 16.05
C ILE A 220 4.11 -5.75 15.60
N ASN A 221 4.81 -6.41 14.68
CA ASN A 221 4.44 -7.66 14.04
C ASN A 221 2.99 -7.68 13.53
N PRO A 222 2.60 -6.72 12.65
CA PRO A 222 1.27 -6.73 12.07
C PRO A 222 1.05 -8.00 11.23
N TYR A 223 -0.19 -8.49 11.20
CA TYR A 223 -0.56 -9.67 10.43
C TYR A 223 -1.03 -9.26 9.02
N TRP A 224 -0.09 -8.89 8.14
CA TRP A 224 -0.33 -8.50 6.75
C TRP A 224 0.49 -9.38 5.79
N ASN A 225 0.11 -9.46 4.51
CA ASN A 225 0.82 -10.31 3.54
C ASN A 225 2.28 -9.87 3.36
N GLU A 226 2.51 -8.57 3.36
CA GLU A 226 3.80 -7.92 3.15
C GLU A 226 4.79 -8.24 4.29
N THR A 227 4.30 -8.64 5.47
CA THR A 227 5.19 -9.01 6.58
C THR A 227 5.92 -10.31 6.32
N PHE A 228 5.31 -11.24 5.59
CA PHE A 228 5.95 -12.50 5.23
C PHE A 228 7.15 -12.28 4.32
N ASP A 229 6.99 -11.43 3.29
CA ASP A 229 8.06 -11.09 2.35
C ASP A 229 9.22 -10.37 3.05
N LEU A 230 8.92 -9.46 3.99
CA LEU A 230 9.92 -8.80 4.81
C LEU A 230 10.71 -9.77 5.69
N GLN A 231 10.05 -10.77 6.30
CA GLN A 231 10.76 -11.80 7.09
C GLN A 231 11.69 -12.64 6.22
N ILE A 232 11.26 -13.02 5.02
CA ILE A 232 12.12 -13.76 4.08
C ILE A 232 13.33 -12.92 3.71
N TRP A 233 13.10 -11.66 3.32
CA TRP A 233 14.17 -10.74 2.96
C TRP A 233 15.18 -10.56 4.12
N TYR A 234 14.69 -10.38 5.35
CA TYR A 234 15.56 -10.17 6.51
C TYR A 234 16.43 -11.39 6.83
N LYS A 235 15.90 -12.60 6.73
CA LYS A 235 16.70 -13.83 6.89
C LYS A 235 17.85 -13.90 5.89
N GLU A 236 17.60 -13.55 4.63
CA GLU A 236 18.64 -13.48 3.61
C GLU A 236 19.64 -12.34 3.86
N PHE A 237 19.16 -11.19 4.34
CA PHE A 237 20.01 -10.07 4.75
C PHE A 237 20.96 -10.45 5.90
N GLU A 238 20.46 -11.09 6.97
CA GLU A 238 21.26 -11.55 8.10
C GLU A 238 22.30 -12.59 7.68
N LYS A 239 21.91 -13.55 6.84
CA LYS A 239 22.83 -14.55 6.29
C LYS A 239 23.99 -13.89 5.55
N LYS A 240 23.71 -12.90 4.71
CA LYS A 240 24.75 -12.11 4.00
C LYS A 240 25.62 -11.31 4.96
N LYS A 241 25.03 -10.68 5.99
CA LYS A 241 25.76 -9.95 7.04
C LYS A 241 26.74 -10.86 7.79
N LEU A 242 26.29 -12.06 8.18
CA LEU A 242 27.13 -13.06 8.85
C LEU A 242 28.26 -13.59 7.96
N LEU A 243 27.97 -13.85 6.68
CA LEU A 243 28.99 -14.25 5.70
C LEU A 243 30.06 -13.17 5.56
N ASN A 244 29.66 -11.90 5.43
CA ASN A 244 30.61 -10.79 5.35
C ASN A 244 31.46 -10.66 6.62
N LEU A 245 30.86 -10.81 7.82
CA LEU A 245 31.59 -10.79 9.10
C LEU A 245 32.58 -11.96 9.20
N SER A 246 32.21 -13.15 8.72
CA SER A 246 33.09 -14.32 8.72
C SER A 246 34.30 -14.15 7.79
N GLN A 247 34.11 -13.51 6.63
CA GLN A 247 35.20 -13.18 5.71
C GLN A 247 36.15 -12.12 6.29
N VAL A 248 35.62 -11.13 7.04
CA VAL A 248 36.43 -10.12 7.71
C VAL A 248 37.25 -10.71 8.87
N SER A 249 36.68 -11.64 9.64
CA SER A 249 37.39 -12.31 10.75
C SER A 249 38.57 -13.18 10.28
N ILE A 250 38.46 -13.82 9.11
CA ILE A 250 39.56 -14.60 8.51
C ILE A 250 40.66 -13.68 7.95
N GLY A 251 40.34 -12.44 7.55
CA GLY A 251 41.28 -11.45 6.99
C GLY A 251 42.07 -10.60 7.99
N SER A 252 42.15 -11.01 9.27
CA SER A 252 42.84 -10.24 10.32
C SER A 252 44.32 -10.63 10.55
N GLN A 253 44.90 -11.46 9.67
CA GLN A 253 46.35 -11.65 9.59
C GLN A 253 46.85 -11.26 8.18
N GLU A 254 47.64 -10.18 8.15
CA GLU A 254 48.41 -9.63 7.03
C GLU A 254 47.64 -9.15 5.78
N LEU A 255 47.22 -7.87 5.80
CA LEU A 255 46.82 -7.15 4.60
C LEU A 255 48.05 -6.84 3.72
N ASN A 256 48.27 -7.66 2.69
CA ASN A 256 49.23 -7.38 1.63
C ASN A 256 48.53 -6.75 0.41
N MET A 257 49.25 -5.88 -0.30
CA MET A 257 48.83 -4.99 -1.40
C MET A 257 48.08 -5.66 -2.58
N PHE A 258 47.98 -6.98 -2.58
CA PHE A 258 47.30 -7.79 -3.60
C PHE A 258 45.77 -7.82 -3.42
N GLU A 259 45.24 -7.74 -2.20
CA GLU A 259 43.80 -7.85 -1.93
C GLU A 259 43.00 -6.59 -2.29
N ILE A 260 43.60 -5.39 -2.16
CA ILE A 260 42.98 -4.13 -2.61
C ILE A 260 42.69 -4.18 -4.13
N SER A 261 43.52 -4.89 -4.90
CA SER A 261 43.30 -5.09 -6.35
C SER A 261 42.13 -6.03 -6.65
N GLN A 262 41.89 -7.03 -5.79
CA GLN A 262 40.80 -8.01 -5.93
C GLN A 262 39.46 -7.43 -5.47
N ILE A 263 39.44 -6.63 -4.41
CA ILE A 263 38.24 -5.90 -3.95
C ILE A 263 37.75 -4.93 -5.04
N ASN A 264 38.66 -4.18 -5.66
CA ASN A 264 38.32 -3.30 -6.78
C ASN A 264 37.81 -4.09 -8.00
N ARG A 265 38.41 -5.24 -8.32
CA ARG A 265 37.90 -6.13 -9.38
C ARG A 265 36.49 -6.65 -9.09
N ASN A 266 36.23 -7.11 -7.87
CA ASN A 266 34.92 -7.64 -7.48
C ASN A 266 33.83 -6.55 -7.49
N LYS A 267 34.19 -5.31 -7.13
CA LYS A 267 33.30 -4.16 -7.27
C LYS A 267 32.95 -3.89 -8.74
N THR A 268 33.94 -3.93 -9.64
CA THR A 268 33.73 -3.79 -11.09
C THR A 268 32.90 -4.94 -11.68
N ILE A 269 33.05 -6.17 -11.19
CA ILE A 269 32.25 -7.32 -11.63
C ILE A 269 30.78 -7.16 -11.20
N ASN A 270 30.53 -6.76 -9.94
CA ASN A 270 29.17 -6.54 -9.45
C ASN A 270 28.46 -5.39 -10.18
N GLU A 271 29.18 -4.31 -10.50
CA GLU A 271 28.65 -3.21 -11.32
C GLU A 271 28.29 -3.67 -12.75
N ARG A 272 29.10 -4.55 -13.34
CA ARG A 272 28.80 -5.15 -14.66
C ARG A 272 27.60 -6.10 -14.63
N ILE A 273 27.46 -6.92 -13.59
CA ILE A 273 26.29 -7.80 -13.40
C ILE A 273 25.02 -6.96 -13.23
N LEU A 274 25.07 -5.88 -12.45
CA LEU A 274 23.93 -4.99 -12.25
C LEU A 274 23.52 -4.27 -13.56
N GLN A 275 24.50 -3.86 -14.38
CA GLN A 275 24.23 -3.29 -15.69
C GLN A 275 23.64 -4.32 -16.66
N GLN A 276 24.15 -5.55 -16.66
CA GLN A 276 23.63 -6.63 -17.51
C GLN A 276 22.18 -6.97 -17.15
N ASN A 277 21.86 -7.14 -15.87
CA ASN A 277 20.50 -7.41 -15.42
C ASN A 277 19.53 -6.27 -15.81
N LYS A 278 19.98 -5.01 -15.74
CA LYS A 278 19.18 -3.85 -16.15
C LYS A 278 18.91 -3.82 -17.66
N ILE A 279 19.86 -4.28 -18.48
CA ILE A 279 19.69 -4.42 -19.93
C ILE A 279 18.71 -5.56 -20.24
N ASP A 280 18.81 -6.68 -19.53
CA ASP A 280 17.93 -7.83 -19.72
C ASP A 280 16.47 -7.50 -19.36
N ASP A 281 16.25 -6.75 -18.27
CA ASP A 281 14.91 -6.27 -17.86
C ASP A 281 14.28 -5.31 -18.89
N ASP A 282 15.08 -4.43 -19.49
CA ASP A 282 14.63 -3.50 -20.53
C ASP A 282 14.25 -4.24 -21.82
N LEU A 283 15.03 -5.28 -22.18
CA LEU A 283 14.74 -6.14 -23.32
C LEU A 283 13.46 -6.96 -23.12
N ILE A 284 13.24 -7.49 -21.92
CA ILE A 284 12.01 -8.20 -21.54
C ILE A 284 10.81 -7.25 -21.60
N SER A 285 10.94 -6.05 -21.05
CA SER A 285 9.89 -5.03 -21.03
C SER A 285 9.48 -4.61 -22.45
N LYS A 286 10.47 -4.42 -23.33
CA LYS A 286 10.23 -4.12 -24.75
C LYS A 286 9.51 -5.26 -25.45
N ARG A 287 9.91 -6.51 -25.21
CA ARG A 287 9.25 -7.68 -25.82
C ARG A 287 7.82 -7.88 -25.32
N LEU A 288 7.54 -7.60 -24.04
CA LEU A 288 6.19 -7.63 -23.49
C LEU A 288 5.29 -6.58 -24.13
N LEU A 289 5.81 -5.38 -24.40
CA LEU A 289 5.07 -4.33 -25.10
C LEU A 289 4.72 -4.76 -26.54
N GLU A 290 5.68 -5.30 -27.27
CA GLU A 290 5.45 -5.84 -28.62
C GLU A 290 4.39 -6.94 -28.64
N LEU A 291 4.44 -7.87 -27.67
CA LEU A 291 3.45 -8.95 -27.55
C LEU A 291 2.04 -8.42 -27.24
N ASN A 292 1.92 -7.38 -26.39
CA ASN A 292 0.64 -6.74 -26.11
C ASN A 292 0.06 -6.08 -27.38
N ASP A 293 0.90 -5.39 -28.16
CA ASP A 293 0.47 -4.78 -29.42
C ASP A 293 0.01 -5.84 -30.44
N GLU A 294 0.74 -6.95 -30.56
CA GLU A 294 0.34 -8.11 -31.37
C GLU A 294 -1.00 -8.69 -30.90
N GLU A 295 -1.20 -8.85 -29.59
CA GLU A 295 -2.45 -9.35 -29.01
C GLU A 295 -3.63 -8.41 -29.32
N HIS A 296 -3.43 -7.09 -29.19
CA HIS A 296 -4.42 -6.09 -29.54
C HIS A 296 -4.78 -6.09 -31.03
N LYS A 297 -3.81 -6.37 -31.90
CA LYS A 297 -4.04 -6.52 -33.35
C LYS A 297 -4.89 -7.77 -33.64
N ILE A 298 -4.52 -8.91 -33.06
CA ILE A 298 -5.27 -10.18 -33.21
C ILE A 298 -6.71 -10.04 -32.70
N LYS A 299 -6.92 -9.37 -31.56
CA LYS A 299 -8.26 -9.10 -31.01
C LYS A 299 -9.11 -8.27 -31.99
N ARG A 300 -8.54 -7.24 -32.62
CA ARG A 300 -9.23 -6.45 -33.65
C ARG A 300 -9.60 -7.30 -34.86
N GLU A 301 -8.66 -8.04 -35.43
CA GLU A 301 -8.91 -8.93 -36.58
C GLU A 301 -9.99 -9.98 -36.29
N ARG A 302 -9.97 -10.57 -35.09
CA ARG A 302 -11.00 -11.53 -34.66
C ARG A 302 -12.39 -10.89 -34.56
N THR A 303 -12.45 -9.63 -34.14
CA THR A 303 -13.71 -8.88 -34.04
C THR A 303 -14.27 -8.59 -35.43
N ASP A 304 -13.42 -8.16 -36.37
CA ASP A 304 -13.81 -7.93 -37.77
C ASP A 304 -14.27 -9.22 -38.46
N LEU A 305 -13.59 -10.34 -38.23
CA LEU A 305 -14.00 -11.65 -38.74
C LEU A 305 -15.36 -12.08 -38.19
N ASN A 306 -15.64 -11.82 -36.92
CA ASN A 306 -16.95 -12.10 -36.31
C ASN A 306 -18.05 -11.27 -36.96
N PHE A 307 -17.84 -9.97 -37.19
CA PHE A 307 -18.79 -9.13 -37.91
C PHE A 307 -19.02 -9.61 -39.35
N LYS A 308 -17.96 -9.99 -40.07
CA LYS A 308 -18.07 -10.52 -41.43
C LYS A 308 -18.86 -11.84 -41.46
N LYS A 309 -18.61 -12.73 -40.50
CA LYS A 309 -19.35 -14.00 -40.35
C LYS A 309 -20.83 -13.76 -40.08
N GLN A 310 -21.17 -12.79 -39.22
CA GLN A 310 -22.56 -12.45 -38.92
C GLN A 310 -23.27 -11.89 -40.16
N ARG A 311 -22.62 -11.00 -40.91
CA ARG A 311 -23.16 -10.43 -42.16
C ARG A 311 -23.44 -11.53 -43.20
N LEU A 312 -22.51 -12.45 -43.41
CA LEU A 312 -22.69 -13.57 -44.34
C LEU A 312 -23.81 -14.53 -43.89
N SER A 313 -24.01 -14.70 -42.58
CA SER A 313 -25.12 -15.49 -42.05
C SER A 313 -26.47 -14.87 -42.39
N ILE A 314 -26.60 -13.57 -42.20
CA ILE A 314 -27.82 -12.81 -42.52
C ILE A 314 -28.11 -12.86 -44.03
N GLU A 315 -27.09 -12.67 -44.87
CA GLU A 315 -27.23 -12.74 -46.32
C GLU A 315 -27.65 -14.14 -46.79
N ARG A 316 -27.09 -15.20 -46.18
CA ARG A 316 -27.48 -16.59 -46.47
C ARG A 316 -28.92 -16.88 -46.08
N GLU A 317 -29.39 -16.37 -44.95
CA GLU A 317 -30.79 -16.51 -44.52
C GLU A 317 -31.74 -15.76 -45.47
N SER A 318 -31.37 -14.55 -45.91
CA SER A 318 -32.16 -13.77 -46.88
C SER A 318 -32.24 -14.44 -48.26
N ILE A 319 -31.18 -15.11 -48.71
CA ILE A 319 -31.21 -15.85 -49.98
C ILE A 319 -32.08 -17.10 -49.85
N LYS A 320 -32.00 -17.82 -48.73
CA LYS A 320 -32.87 -18.98 -48.46
C LYS A 320 -34.35 -18.61 -48.50
N SER A 321 -34.75 -17.51 -47.84
CA SER A 321 -36.15 -17.07 -47.83
C SER A 321 -36.65 -16.60 -49.20
N HIS A 322 -35.76 -16.16 -50.10
CA HIS A 322 -36.11 -15.83 -51.49
C HIS A 322 -36.25 -17.06 -52.40
N LEU A 323 -35.58 -18.17 -52.09
CA LEU A 323 -35.67 -19.42 -52.86
C LEU A 323 -36.85 -20.31 -52.43
N GLU A 324 -37.41 -20.05 -51.25
CA GLU A 324 -38.57 -20.78 -50.69
C GLU A 324 -39.93 -20.12 -51.05
N ASN A 325 -39.93 -19.00 -51.78
CA ASN A 325 -41.12 -18.31 -52.32
C ASN A 325 -41.19 -18.45 -53.86
#